data_AF-A0A182GLZ6-F1
#
_entry.id   AF-A0A182GLZ6-F1
#
_cell.length_a   1.000
_cell.length_b   1.000
_cell.length_c   1.000
_cell.angle_alpha   90.00
_cell.angle_beta   90.00
_cell.angle_gamma   90.00
#
_symmetry.space_group_name_H-M   'P 1'
#
loop_
_entity.id
_entity.type
_entity.pdbx_description
1 polymer ?
#
loop_
_entity_poly.entity_id
_entity_poly.type
_entity_poly.pdbx_seq_one_letter_code
_entity_poly.pdbx_strand_id
1 'polypeptide(L)'
;MSLSKEIDKSKPPYLDCGGDRGYYEEEKMQVAGCVFVFEDTGLTMSHVAQWSLTDIKNFIDAVNHTIPMRIKEVHAVNLPRYAVAVAELCLGFASSKLKARVHCHRSMDSLTKMVAQSILPKEYGGEVPLGEFKKQLRKRLTESRDIILGLDQMEVDQSKYGLFGKDAGSSASDDGGTGDTFGVVGSFRKLNVD
;
A
#
# COMPACT_ATOMS: atom_id res chain seq x y z
N MET A 1 11.57 30.65 0.39
CA MET A 1 11.45 30.73 -1.09
C MET A 1 10.08 30.16 -1.43
N SER A 2 9.15 31.00 -1.89
CA SER A 2 7.73 30.66 -2.04
C SER A 2 7.52 29.60 -3.12
N LEU A 3 7.10 28.39 -2.74
CA LEU A 3 6.76 27.29 -3.64
C LEU A 3 5.32 27.46 -4.14
N SER A 4 5.07 28.49 -4.93
CA SER A 4 3.84 28.65 -5.69
C SER A 4 4.14 28.27 -7.14
N LYS A 5 4.28 26.96 -7.44
CA LYS A 5 4.27 26.51 -8.83
C LYS A 5 2.82 26.64 -9.34
N GLU A 6 2.64 27.38 -10.43
CA GLU A 6 1.34 27.55 -11.09
C GLU A 6 0.76 26.19 -11.47
N ILE A 7 -0.52 26.00 -11.13
CA ILE A 7 -1.33 24.86 -11.54
C ILE A 7 -1.62 25.03 -13.03
N ASP A 8 -1.15 24.10 -13.86
CA ASP A 8 -1.45 24.10 -15.28
C ASP A 8 -2.92 23.66 -15.49
N LYS A 9 -3.83 24.64 -15.53
CA LYS A 9 -5.27 24.42 -15.73
C LYS A 9 -5.62 23.77 -17.06
N SER A 10 -4.68 23.68 -18.02
CA SER A 10 -4.91 23.00 -19.29
C SER A 10 -4.86 21.47 -19.16
N LYS A 11 -4.24 20.96 -18.08
CA LYS A 11 -4.22 19.54 -17.76
C LYS A 11 -5.31 19.21 -16.74
N PRO A 12 -6.00 18.07 -16.89
CA PRO A 12 -6.90 17.63 -15.85
C PRO A 12 -6.12 17.44 -14.53
N PRO A 13 -6.74 17.69 -13.36
CA PRO A 13 -6.04 17.88 -12.09
C PRO A 13 -5.22 16.68 -11.61
N TYR A 14 -5.46 15.49 -12.16
CA TYR A 14 -4.71 14.26 -11.92
C TYR A 14 -3.44 14.11 -12.79
N LEU A 15 -3.25 14.99 -13.77
CA LEU A 15 -2.06 15.07 -14.62
C LEU A 15 -1.19 16.30 -14.31
N ASP A 16 -1.62 17.13 -13.36
CA ASP A 16 -0.88 18.29 -12.85
C ASP A 16 -0.21 17.98 -11.50
N CYS A 17 0.69 16.99 -11.52
CA CYS A 17 1.56 16.70 -10.40
C CYS A 17 2.92 17.37 -10.65
N GLY A 18 3.25 18.40 -9.88
CA GLY A 18 4.53 19.11 -9.99
C GLY A 18 5.74 18.17 -9.90
N GLY A 19 6.64 18.23 -10.88
CA GLY A 19 7.62 17.19 -11.21
C GLY A 19 8.76 16.87 -10.23
N ASP A 20 8.80 17.45 -9.01
CA ASP A 20 10.00 17.35 -8.16
C ASP A 20 9.77 16.61 -6.83
N ARG A 21 8.59 16.02 -6.59
CA ARG A 21 8.25 15.39 -5.30
C ARG A 21 7.78 13.96 -5.45
N GLY A 22 8.22 13.08 -4.54
CA GLY A 22 7.67 11.74 -4.42
C GLY A 22 6.16 11.78 -4.13
N TYR A 23 5.41 10.73 -4.48
CA TYR A 23 3.95 10.69 -4.23
C TYR A 23 3.62 10.97 -2.76
N TYR A 24 4.37 10.35 -1.84
CA TYR A 24 4.19 10.53 -0.39
C TYR A 24 4.47 11.94 0.12
N GLU A 25 5.21 12.76 -0.62
CA GLU A 25 5.59 14.11 -0.23
C GLU A 25 4.58 15.16 -0.73
N GLU A 26 3.59 14.73 -1.50
CA GLU A 26 2.58 15.62 -2.06
C GLU A 26 1.50 15.91 -1.00
N GLU A 27 1.47 17.14 -0.50
CA GLU A 27 0.51 17.59 0.53
C GLU A 27 -0.94 17.28 0.15
N LYS A 28 -1.32 17.50 -1.11
CA LYS A 28 -2.67 17.18 -1.61
C LYS A 28 -3.00 15.71 -1.39
N MET A 29 -2.04 14.81 -1.62
CA MET A 29 -2.22 13.37 -1.41
C MET A 29 -2.32 13.03 0.08
N GLN A 30 -1.50 13.66 0.93
CA GLN A 30 -1.53 13.45 2.38
C GLN A 30 -2.88 13.86 2.98
N VAL A 31 -3.45 14.98 2.52
CA VAL A 31 -4.75 15.49 2.98
C VAL A 31 -5.92 14.69 2.38
N ALA A 32 -5.93 14.49 1.06
CA ALA A 32 -7.06 13.86 0.38
C ALA A 32 -7.10 12.34 0.60
N GLY A 33 -5.94 11.69 0.69
CA GLY A 33 -5.78 10.24 0.68
C GLY A 33 -5.83 9.63 -0.73
N CYS A 34 -5.73 8.31 -0.79
CA CYS A 34 -5.60 7.55 -2.04
C CYS A 34 -6.73 6.53 -2.24
N VAL A 35 -7.11 6.33 -3.49
CA VAL A 35 -7.96 5.23 -3.96
C VAL A 35 -7.09 4.29 -4.77
N PHE A 36 -7.04 3.02 -4.37
CA PHE A 36 -6.29 1.99 -5.10
C PHE A 36 -7.22 1.20 -6.00
N VAL A 37 -6.81 0.95 -7.24
CA VAL A 37 -7.52 0.09 -8.19
C VAL A 37 -6.56 -0.99 -8.68
N PHE A 38 -6.88 -2.24 -8.35
CA PHE A 38 -6.21 -3.44 -8.85
C PHE A 38 -7.06 -4.02 -9.97
N GLU A 39 -6.47 -4.11 -11.16
CA GLU A 39 -7.08 -4.73 -12.33
C GLU A 39 -6.34 -6.05 -12.55
N ASP A 40 -7.03 -7.15 -12.31
CA ASP A 40 -6.42 -8.48 -12.18
C ASP A 40 -6.62 -9.35 -13.42
N THR A 41 -6.94 -8.75 -14.58
CA THR A 41 -6.95 -9.49 -15.85
C THR A 41 -5.55 -10.02 -16.14
N GLY A 42 -5.44 -11.34 -16.27
CA GLY A 42 -4.16 -12.01 -16.49
C GLY A 42 -3.40 -12.37 -15.21
N LEU A 43 -3.98 -12.17 -14.02
CA LEU A 43 -3.49 -12.78 -12.80
C LEU A 43 -3.42 -14.30 -13.00
N THR A 44 -2.30 -14.92 -12.63
CA THR A 44 -2.07 -16.37 -12.72
C THR A 44 -1.76 -16.94 -11.35
N MET A 45 -1.93 -18.26 -11.17
CA MET A 45 -1.48 -18.94 -9.95
C MET A 45 0.03 -18.80 -9.71
N SER A 46 0.83 -18.64 -10.77
CA SER A 46 2.27 -18.40 -10.61
C SER A 46 2.56 -17.04 -9.98
N HIS A 47 1.75 -16.01 -10.25
CA HIS A 47 1.88 -14.71 -9.57
C HIS A 47 1.52 -14.83 -8.09
N VAL A 48 0.45 -15.58 -7.77
CA VAL A 48 0.03 -15.83 -6.38
C VAL A 48 1.10 -16.61 -5.62
N ALA A 49 1.68 -17.65 -6.25
CA ALA A 49 2.67 -18.52 -5.62
C ALA A 49 4.01 -17.85 -5.29
N GLN A 50 4.25 -16.62 -5.79
CA GLN A 50 5.42 -15.82 -5.41
C GLN A 50 5.33 -15.29 -3.97
N TRP A 51 4.14 -15.28 -3.38
CA TRP A 51 3.90 -14.75 -2.05
C TRP A 51 3.69 -15.88 -1.05
N SER A 52 4.50 -15.92 0.00
CA SER A 52 4.22 -16.76 1.16
C SER A 52 3.11 -16.17 2.02
N LEU A 53 2.55 -16.98 2.92
CA LEU A 53 1.60 -16.47 3.93
C LEU A 53 2.23 -15.40 4.82
N THR A 54 3.53 -15.52 5.11
CA THR A 54 4.29 -14.54 5.88
C THR A 54 4.40 -13.21 5.12
N ASP A 55 4.67 -13.26 3.82
CA ASP A 55 4.76 -12.06 2.99
C ASP A 55 3.41 -11.33 2.92
N ILE A 56 2.32 -12.07 2.76
CA ILE A 56 0.95 -11.53 2.77
C ILE A 56 0.66 -10.85 4.11
N LYS A 57 0.95 -11.53 5.23
CA LYS A 57 0.73 -10.97 6.56
C LYS A 57 1.55 -9.70 6.76
N ASN A 58 2.85 -9.73 6.47
CA ASN A 58 3.74 -8.59 6.62
C ASN A 58 3.30 -7.40 5.75
N PHE A 59 2.86 -7.66 4.52
CA PHE A 59 2.32 -6.63 3.65
C PHE A 59 1.07 -5.96 4.25
N ILE A 60 0.11 -6.76 4.74
CA ILE A 60 -1.11 -6.21 5.34
C ILE A 60 -0.83 -5.49 6.67
N ASP A 61 0.11 -5.98 7.47
CA ASP A 61 0.57 -5.29 8.69
C ASP A 61 1.20 -3.93 8.34
N ALA A 62 2.05 -3.87 7.30
CA ALA A 62 2.62 -2.63 6.82
C ALA A 62 1.53 -1.64 6.34
N VAL A 63 0.52 -2.13 5.61
CA VAL A 63 -0.63 -1.33 5.17
C VAL A 63 -1.45 -0.80 6.35
N ASN A 64 -1.63 -1.58 7.41
CA ASN A 64 -2.39 -1.16 8.59
C ASN A 64 -1.63 -0.14 9.47
N HIS A 65 -0.31 -0.30 9.61
CA HIS A 65 0.44 0.33 10.70
C HIS A 65 1.65 1.15 10.27
N THR A 66 2.22 0.90 9.09
CA THR A 66 3.55 1.45 8.73
C THR A 66 3.49 2.45 7.60
N ILE A 67 2.62 2.25 6.60
CA ILE A 67 2.53 3.16 5.46
C ILE A 67 1.85 4.46 5.91
N PRO A 68 2.52 5.63 5.81
CA PRO A 68 1.97 6.93 6.21
C PRO A 68 1.03 7.48 5.13
N MET A 69 0.04 6.69 4.73
CA MET A 69 -0.93 7.04 3.69
C MET A 69 -2.35 6.81 4.18
N ARG A 70 -3.21 7.81 3.94
CA ARG A 70 -4.64 7.66 4.14
C ARG A 70 -5.25 6.88 2.98
N ILE A 71 -5.41 5.57 3.15
CA ILE A 71 -6.19 4.75 2.22
C ILE A 71 -7.66 5.12 2.35
N LYS A 72 -8.32 5.55 1.26
CA LYS A 72 -9.76 5.81 1.24
C LYS A 72 -10.53 4.55 0.88
N GLU A 73 -10.18 3.98 -0.25
CA GLU A 73 -10.85 2.83 -0.87
C GLU A 73 -9.81 1.97 -1.60
N VAL A 74 -10.07 0.67 -1.65
CA VAL A 74 -9.31 -0.32 -2.40
C VAL A 74 -10.27 -1.11 -3.26
N HIS A 75 -10.11 -1.03 -4.57
CA HIS A 75 -10.96 -1.71 -5.54
C HIS A 75 -10.16 -2.82 -6.20
N ALA A 76 -10.73 -4.02 -6.22
CA ALA A 76 -10.16 -5.16 -6.91
C ALA A 76 -11.14 -5.57 -8.02
N VAL A 77 -10.70 -5.59 -9.27
CA VAL A 77 -11.56 -5.74 -10.46
C VAL A 77 -11.06 -6.91 -11.30
N ASN A 78 -12.00 -7.67 -11.87
CA ASN A 78 -11.72 -8.81 -12.76
C ASN A 78 -10.90 -9.94 -12.08
N LEU A 79 -11.09 -10.15 -10.77
CA LEU A 79 -10.42 -11.24 -10.05
C LEU A 79 -10.83 -12.60 -10.61
N PRO A 80 -9.87 -13.48 -10.96
CA PRO A 80 -10.18 -14.85 -11.31
C PRO A 80 -10.70 -15.61 -10.07
N ARG A 81 -11.55 -16.62 -10.29
CA ARG A 81 -12.26 -17.34 -9.21
C ARG A 81 -11.33 -17.87 -8.11
N TYR A 82 -10.15 -18.37 -8.47
CA TYR A 82 -9.19 -18.89 -7.49
C TYR A 82 -8.56 -17.78 -6.62
N ALA A 83 -8.44 -16.55 -7.14
CA ALA A 83 -7.86 -15.43 -6.42
C ALA A 83 -8.81 -14.85 -5.37
N VAL A 84 -10.09 -15.20 -5.41
CA VAL A 84 -11.06 -14.85 -4.35
C VAL A 84 -10.61 -15.40 -2.99
N ALA A 85 -10.19 -16.67 -2.94
CA ALA A 85 -9.70 -17.28 -1.70
C ALA A 85 -8.42 -16.58 -1.18
N VAL A 86 -7.56 -16.13 -2.09
CA VAL A 86 -6.35 -15.36 -1.75
C VAL A 86 -6.74 -13.98 -1.20
N ALA A 87 -7.70 -13.31 -1.82
CA ALA A 87 -8.21 -12.03 -1.34
C ALA A 87 -8.86 -12.18 0.05
N GLU A 88 -9.63 -13.25 0.29
CA GLU A 88 -10.20 -13.56 1.60
C GLU A 88 -9.13 -13.79 2.66
N LEU A 89 -8.04 -14.48 2.31
CA LEU A 89 -6.88 -14.66 3.18
C LEU A 89 -6.22 -13.31 3.51
N CYS A 90 -5.95 -12.46 2.51
CA CYS A 90 -5.40 -11.12 2.73
C CYS A 90 -6.31 -10.28 3.64
N LEU A 91 -7.63 -10.33 3.40
CA LEU A 91 -8.62 -9.67 4.24
C LEU A 91 -8.69 -10.29 5.63
N GLY A 92 -8.32 -11.55 5.83
CA GLY A 92 -8.18 -12.18 7.14
C GLY A 92 -7.25 -11.39 8.08
N PHE A 93 -6.12 -10.94 7.55
CA PHE A 93 -5.11 -10.15 8.28
C PHE A 93 -5.43 -8.65 8.36
N ALA A 94 -6.36 -8.15 7.54
CA ALA A 94 -6.70 -6.73 7.51
C ALA A 94 -7.43 -6.27 8.78
N SER A 95 -7.24 -5.02 9.20
CA SER A 95 -8.07 -4.41 10.26
C SER A 95 -9.53 -4.26 9.81
N SER A 96 -10.48 -4.19 10.74
CA SER A 96 -11.90 -3.95 10.41
C SER A 96 -12.10 -2.68 9.56
N LYS A 97 -11.32 -1.63 9.87
CA LYS A 97 -11.28 -0.37 9.12
C LYS A 97 -10.80 -0.55 7.68
N LEU A 98 -9.75 -1.36 7.46
CA LEU A 98 -9.26 -1.64 6.12
C LEU A 98 -10.23 -2.53 5.34
N LYS A 99 -10.77 -3.60 5.96
CA LYS A 99 -11.78 -4.48 5.32
C LYS A 99 -12.98 -3.69 4.82
N ALA A 100 -13.48 -2.74 5.61
CA ALA A 100 -14.62 -1.88 5.25
C ALA A 100 -14.36 -0.97 4.03
N ARG A 101 -13.10 -0.83 3.60
CA ARG A 101 -12.67 -0.02 2.44
C ARG A 101 -12.35 -0.85 1.22
N VAL A 102 -12.40 -2.18 1.31
CA VAL A 102 -12.14 -3.06 0.18
C VAL A 102 -13.43 -3.39 -0.56
N HIS A 103 -13.41 -3.18 -1.87
CA HIS A 103 -14.53 -3.40 -2.77
C HIS A 103 -14.12 -4.32 -3.91
N CYS A 104 -14.76 -5.48 -4.04
CA CYS A 104 -14.52 -6.42 -5.12
C CYS A 104 -15.56 -6.23 -6.24
N HIS A 105 -15.08 -6.05 -7.46
CA HIS A 105 -15.86 -5.72 -8.65
C HIS A 105 -15.74 -6.85 -9.67
N ARG A 106 -16.88 -7.30 -10.19
CA ARG A 106 -16.90 -8.34 -11.25
C ARG A 106 -16.60 -7.78 -12.63
N SER A 107 -16.76 -6.48 -12.83
CA SER A 107 -16.54 -5.81 -14.11
C SER A 107 -16.15 -4.35 -13.89
N MET A 108 -15.62 -3.72 -14.94
CA MET A 108 -15.35 -2.28 -14.95
C MET A 108 -16.61 -1.45 -14.69
N ASP A 109 -17.79 -1.89 -15.17
CA ASP A 109 -19.05 -1.17 -14.97
C ASP A 109 -19.48 -1.08 -13.49
N SER A 110 -19.11 -2.05 -12.65
CA SER A 110 -19.39 -1.94 -11.21
C SER A 110 -18.39 -1.01 -10.53
N LEU A 111 -17.15 -0.96 -11.02
CA LEU A 111 -16.14 -0.02 -10.54
C LEU A 111 -16.52 1.44 -10.83
N THR A 112 -17.00 1.73 -12.03
CA THR A 112 -17.30 3.11 -12.48
C THR A 112 -18.48 3.75 -11.74
N LYS A 113 -19.23 2.98 -10.95
CA LYS A 113 -20.24 3.50 -10.01
C LYS A 113 -19.63 4.15 -8.77
N MET A 114 -18.37 3.83 -8.45
CA MET A 114 -17.64 4.35 -7.28
C MET A 114 -16.47 5.24 -7.70
N VAL A 115 -15.79 4.89 -8.80
CA VAL A 115 -14.63 5.61 -9.33
C VAL A 115 -15.02 6.33 -10.61
N ALA A 116 -14.70 7.62 -10.71
CA ALA A 116 -15.02 8.40 -11.90
C ALA A 116 -14.33 7.80 -13.15
N GLN A 117 -15.10 7.51 -14.19
CA GLN A 117 -14.58 6.88 -15.40
C GLN A 117 -13.51 7.74 -16.10
N SER A 118 -13.62 9.07 -16.02
CA SER A 118 -12.67 10.00 -16.65
C SER A 118 -11.24 9.94 -16.10
N ILE A 119 -11.05 9.45 -14.86
CA ILE A 119 -9.72 9.31 -14.26
C ILE A 119 -9.07 7.96 -14.56
N LEU A 120 -9.81 7.03 -15.16
CA LEU A 120 -9.30 5.73 -15.55
C LEU A 120 -8.55 5.82 -16.89
N PRO A 121 -7.65 4.86 -17.16
CA PRO A 121 -7.11 4.64 -18.49
C PRO A 121 -8.18 4.38 -19.55
N LYS A 122 -7.86 4.69 -20.80
CA LYS A 122 -8.72 4.47 -21.97
C LYS A 122 -9.16 3.01 -22.11
N GLU A 123 -8.26 2.08 -21.84
CA GLU A 123 -8.50 0.64 -21.84
C GLU A 123 -9.54 0.21 -20.79
N TYR A 124 -9.79 1.06 -19.80
CA TYR A 124 -10.72 0.86 -18.69
C TYR A 124 -11.91 1.84 -18.75
N GLY A 125 -12.13 2.47 -19.91
CA GLY A 125 -13.28 3.33 -20.19
C GLY A 125 -13.02 4.83 -20.06
N GLY A 126 -11.84 5.27 -19.64
CA GLY A 126 -11.51 6.70 -19.61
C GLY A 126 -11.02 7.26 -20.94
N GLU A 127 -10.30 8.37 -20.89
CA GLU A 127 -9.90 9.12 -22.10
C GLU A 127 -8.42 8.96 -22.45
N VAL A 128 -7.56 8.88 -21.43
CA VAL A 128 -6.10 8.87 -21.59
C VAL A 128 -5.57 7.43 -21.68
N PRO A 129 -4.77 7.05 -22.69
CA PRO A 129 -4.22 5.70 -22.79
C PRO A 129 -3.34 5.31 -21.59
N LEU A 130 -3.40 4.06 -21.15
CA LEU A 130 -2.57 3.52 -20.07
C LEU A 130 -1.06 3.70 -20.33
N GLY A 131 -0.66 3.68 -21.60
CA GLY A 131 0.71 3.95 -22.01
C GLY A 131 1.22 5.34 -21.57
N GLU A 132 0.35 6.35 -21.57
CA GLU A 132 0.72 7.71 -21.18
C GLU A 132 0.85 7.84 -19.66
N PHE A 133 -0.05 7.21 -18.88
CA PHE A 133 0.12 7.09 -17.43
C PHE A 133 1.46 6.43 -17.06
N LYS A 134 1.82 5.33 -17.73
CA LYS A 134 3.11 4.66 -17.52
C LYS A 134 4.31 5.57 -17.85
N LYS A 135 4.22 6.34 -18.92
CA LYS A 135 5.27 7.30 -19.32
C LYS A 135 5.42 8.41 -18.29
N GLN A 136 4.33 8.96 -17.79
CA GLN A 136 4.34 10.00 -16.76
C GLN A 136 4.89 9.49 -15.44
N LEU A 137 4.47 8.30 -15.00
CA LEU A 137 5.02 7.65 -13.81
C LEU A 137 6.54 7.47 -13.91
N ARG A 138 7.02 6.92 -15.04
CA ARG A 138 8.47 6.75 -15.28
C ARG A 138 9.20 8.09 -15.24
N LYS A 139 8.65 9.11 -15.90
CA LYS A 139 9.24 10.46 -15.89
C LYS A 139 9.35 10.99 -14.46
N ARG A 140 8.28 10.94 -13.67
CA ARG A 140 8.26 11.39 -12.27
C ARG A 140 9.28 10.62 -11.42
N LEU A 141 9.32 9.30 -11.53
CA LEU A 141 10.30 8.47 -10.81
C LEU A 141 11.74 8.82 -11.20
N THR A 142 11.99 9.14 -12.48
CA THR A 142 13.32 9.55 -12.95
C THR A 142 13.71 10.93 -12.42
N GLU A 143 12.78 11.89 -12.43
CA GLU A 143 13.01 13.25 -11.91
C GLU A 143 13.18 13.25 -10.38
N SER A 144 12.50 12.35 -9.67
CA SER A 144 12.59 12.20 -8.21
C SER A 144 13.68 11.22 -7.76
N ARG A 145 14.57 10.76 -8.65
CA ARG A 145 15.53 9.68 -8.38
C ARG A 145 16.42 9.96 -7.16
N ASP A 146 16.97 11.16 -7.07
CA ASP A 146 17.91 11.51 -6.01
C ASP A 146 17.23 11.56 -4.64
N ILE A 147 15.97 12.02 -4.59
CA ILE A 147 15.14 11.96 -3.39
C ILE A 147 14.91 10.51 -2.99
N ILE A 148 14.49 9.65 -3.93
CA ILE A 148 14.21 8.23 -3.67
C ILE A 148 15.45 7.53 -3.09
N LEU A 149 16.64 7.75 -3.66
CA LEU A 149 17.89 7.19 -3.14
C LEU A 149 18.30 7.79 -1.79
N GLY A 150 17.97 9.07 -1.56
CA GLY A 150 18.15 9.72 -0.27
C GLY A 150 17.28 9.10 0.83
N LEU A 151 16.10 8.54 0.49
CA LEU A 151 15.24 7.86 1.46
C LEU A 151 15.95 6.66 2.11
N ASP A 152 16.79 5.94 1.36
CA ASP A 152 17.54 4.78 1.88
C ASP A 152 18.62 5.19 2.91
N GLN A 153 19.02 6.46 2.89
CA GLN A 153 19.99 7.02 3.85
C GLN A 153 19.32 7.65 5.08
N MET A 154 17.99 7.69 5.13
CA MET A 154 17.28 8.23 6.28
C MET A 154 17.16 7.20 7.38
N GLU A 155 17.54 7.62 8.59
CA GLU A 155 17.35 6.83 9.81
C GLU A 155 16.27 7.47 10.68
N VAL A 156 15.45 6.63 11.29
CA VAL A 156 14.52 7.08 12.31
C VAL A 156 15.33 7.37 13.57
N ASP A 157 15.27 8.61 14.05
CA ASP A 157 15.86 9.00 15.33
C ASP A 157 15.12 8.29 16.48
N GLN A 158 15.65 7.13 16.88
CA GLN A 158 15.02 6.26 17.89
C GLN A 158 14.89 6.95 19.25
N SER A 159 15.71 7.97 19.55
CA SER A 159 15.64 8.70 20.82
C SER A 159 14.30 9.42 21.02
N LYS A 160 13.62 9.79 19.93
CA LYS A 160 12.32 10.48 19.95
C LYS A 160 11.11 9.54 19.95
N TYR A 161 11.30 8.30 19.49
CA TYR A 161 10.23 7.30 19.35
C TYR A 161 10.34 6.12 20.32
N GLY A 162 11.37 6.08 21.18
CA GLY A 162 11.62 5.03 22.17
C GLY A 162 10.56 4.88 23.29
N LEU A 163 9.45 5.63 23.23
CA LEU A 163 8.32 5.53 24.16
C LEU A 163 7.30 4.45 23.74
N PHE A 164 7.31 3.98 22.49
CA PHE A 164 6.35 2.97 22.02
C PHE A 164 6.69 1.52 22.39
N GLY A 165 7.86 1.29 23.02
CA GLY A 165 8.36 -0.06 23.32
C GLY A 165 8.34 -0.47 24.79
N LYS A 166 7.92 0.38 25.72
CA LYS A 166 8.02 0.07 27.17
C LYS A 166 6.75 -0.52 27.79
N ASP A 167 5.62 -0.47 27.08
CA ASP A 167 4.32 -0.85 27.66
C ASP A 167 3.78 -2.21 27.17
N ALA A 168 4.52 -2.92 26.30
CA ALA A 168 4.25 -4.32 26.00
C ALA A 168 4.99 -5.22 27.00
N GLY A 169 4.46 -5.29 28.23
CA GLY A 169 4.83 -6.32 29.21
C GLY A 169 6.07 -6.01 30.04
N SER A 170 5.92 -5.10 31.02
CA SER A 170 6.74 -5.17 32.23
C SER A 170 6.38 -6.44 33.00
N SER A 171 7.01 -7.56 32.64
CA SER A 171 7.16 -8.75 33.48
C SER A 171 8.30 -9.60 32.96
N ALA A 172 9.28 -9.83 33.84
CA ALA A 172 10.38 -10.80 33.77
C ALA A 172 11.73 -10.32 33.18
N SER A 173 12.60 -9.95 34.13
CA SER A 173 13.98 -10.44 34.32
C SER A 173 14.96 -10.47 33.14
N ASP A 174 15.96 -9.59 33.27
CA ASP A 174 17.39 -9.83 33.09
C ASP A 174 17.78 -11.30 32.80
N ASP A 175 18.05 -11.62 31.54
CA ASP A 175 19.15 -12.51 31.15
C ASP A 175 19.59 -12.19 29.71
N GLY A 176 20.90 -12.14 29.50
CA GLY A 176 21.52 -11.65 28.28
C GLY A 176 21.28 -12.56 27.08
N GLY A 177 20.64 -12.03 26.04
CA GLY A 177 20.53 -12.68 24.75
C GLY A 177 19.99 -11.72 23.69
N THR A 178 20.83 -11.40 22.71
CA THR A 178 20.47 -10.63 21.51
C THR A 178 19.30 -11.31 20.78
N GLY A 179 18.09 -10.79 20.97
CA GLY A 179 16.86 -11.28 20.34
C GLY A 179 16.46 -10.40 19.17
N ASP A 180 16.90 -10.77 17.96
CA ASP A 180 16.27 -10.33 16.72
C ASP A 180 14.80 -10.77 16.74
N THR A 181 13.89 -9.81 16.83
CA THR A 181 12.44 -10.03 16.77
C THR A 181 11.97 -10.12 15.31
N PHE A 182 12.52 -11.07 14.57
CA PHE A 182 11.98 -11.51 13.28
C PHE A 182 11.88 -13.04 13.23
N GLY A 183 11.16 -13.61 14.19
CA GLY A 183 10.90 -15.05 14.26
C GLY A 183 9.50 -15.32 14.79
N VAL A 184 8.69 -16.02 14.00
CA VAL A 184 7.37 -16.53 14.41
C VAL A 184 7.56 -17.46 15.60
N VAL A 185 7.25 -17.00 16.81
CA VAL A 185 7.17 -17.86 18.00
C VAL A 185 5.85 -18.63 17.93
N GLY A 186 5.92 -19.85 17.43
CA GLY A 186 4.82 -20.81 17.50
C GLY A 186 4.60 -21.26 18.95
N SER A 187 3.36 -21.16 19.44
CA SER A 187 2.98 -21.66 20.76
C SER A 187 2.73 -23.18 20.70
N PHE A 188 3.77 -24.00 20.85
CA PHE A 188 3.59 -25.42 21.18
C PHE A 188 3.49 -25.58 22.71
N ARG A 189 2.32 -25.98 23.20
CA ARG A 189 2.17 -26.41 24.60
C ARG A 189 2.64 -27.86 24.72
N LYS A 190 3.61 -28.09 25.59
CA LYS A 190 4.16 -29.41 25.91
C LYS A 190 3.03 -30.29 26.50
N LEU A 191 2.71 -31.38 25.81
CA LEU A 191 1.77 -32.40 26.28
C LEU A 191 2.52 -33.33 27.24
N ASN A 192 2.16 -33.33 28.53
CA ASN A 192 2.60 -34.39 29.44
C ASN A 192 1.57 -35.53 29.33
N VAL A 193 2.06 -36.73 29.01
CA VAL A 193 1.30 -37.97 29.05
C VAL A 193 1.70 -38.67 30.35
N ASP A 194 0.71 -39.06 31.14
CA ASP A 194 0.86 -39.92 32.32
C ASP A 194 0.80 -41.39 31.89
#